data_AF-A0A0V8QE87-F1
#
_entry.id   AF-A0A0V8QE87-F1
#
_cell.length_a   1.000
_cell.length_b   1.000
_cell.length_c   1.000
_cell.angle_alpha   90.00
_cell.angle_beta   90.00
_cell.angle_gamma   90.00
#
_symmetry.space_group_name_H-M   'P 1'
#
loop_
_entity.id
_entity.type
_entity.pdbx_description
1 polymer ?
#
loop_
_entity_poly.entity_id
_entity_poly.type
_entity_poly.pdbx_seq_one_letter_code
_entity_poly.pdbx_strand_id
1 'polypeptide(L)'
;MNKKIRFYLYILGILWLGAAAQAVALSGSGQSESIEAILMEEEYEGQLSKEELEALTSEIFAEKKAESVQGITGNGIFSAYGYSPLLPQNVISEGKRINLNVVSSYNEETDTTKIIVASPIYNEDY
;
A
#
# COMPACT_ATOMS: atom_id res chain seq x y z
N MET A 1 -37.73 29.94 35.24
CA MET A 1 -36.83 29.44 34.17
C MET A 1 -37.42 29.80 32.81
N ASN A 2 -36.79 30.70 32.07
CA ASN A 2 -37.37 31.30 30.86
C ASN A 2 -37.48 30.29 29.71
N LYS A 3 -38.65 30.25 29.03
CA LYS A 3 -38.89 29.37 27.87
C LYS A 3 -37.83 29.53 26.76
N LYS A 4 -37.25 30.73 26.63
CA LYS A 4 -36.15 31.03 25.69
C LYS A 4 -34.86 30.25 26.01
N ILE A 5 -34.53 30.05 27.30
CA ILE A 5 -33.29 29.36 27.73
C ILE A 5 -33.39 27.85 27.44
N ARG A 6 -34.58 27.27 27.62
CA ARG A 6 -34.83 25.86 27.27
C ARG A 6 -34.67 25.60 25.77
N PHE A 7 -35.08 26.55 24.93
CA PHE A 7 -34.94 26.44 23.47
C PHE A 7 -33.47 26.47 23.02
N TYR A 8 -32.64 27.36 23.59
CA TYR A 8 -31.21 27.40 23.30
C TYR A 8 -30.47 26.13 23.74
N LEU A 9 -30.85 25.52 24.87
CA LEU A 9 -30.26 24.24 25.31
C LEU A 9 -30.60 23.08 24.37
N TYR A 10 -31.81 23.07 23.78
CA TYR A 10 -32.18 22.08 22.76
C TYR A 10 -31.39 22.25 21.46
N ILE A 11 -31.17 23.49 21.01
CA ILE A 11 -30.38 23.76 19.80
C ILE A 11 -28.91 23.38 20.00
N LEU A 12 -28.34 23.67 21.17
CA LEU A 12 -26.95 23.29 21.48
C LEU A 12 -26.78 21.76 21.49
N GLY A 13 -27.75 21.00 22.02
CA GLY A 13 -27.69 19.54 22.05
C GLY A 13 -27.79 18.87 20.67
N ILE A 14 -28.58 19.43 19.75
CA ILE A 14 -28.71 18.91 18.37
C ILE A 14 -27.43 19.18 17.56
N LEU A 15 -26.75 20.30 17.81
CA LEU A 15 -25.47 20.62 17.16
C LEU A 15 -24.34 19.63 17.53
N TRP A 16 -24.32 19.11 18.75
CA TRP A 16 -23.33 18.12 19.18
C TRP A 16 -23.57 16.72 18.59
N LEU A 17 -24.83 16.33 18.35
CA LEU A 17 -25.17 15.06 17.69
C LEU A 17 -24.69 15.03 16.22
N GLY A 18 -24.82 16.15 15.51
CA GLY A 18 -24.29 16.28 14.15
C GLY A 18 -22.76 16.23 14.07
N ALA A 19 -22.07 16.76 15.08
CA ALA A 19 -20.61 16.68 15.17
C ALA A 19 -20.14 15.25 15.51
N ALA A 20 -20.84 14.54 16.39
CA ALA A 20 -20.52 13.15 16.73
C ALA A 20 -20.74 12.19 15.54
N ALA A 21 -21.80 12.39 14.74
CA ALA A 21 -22.03 11.59 13.53
C ALA A 21 -20.93 11.79 12.47
N GLN A 22 -20.43 13.01 12.31
CA GLN A 22 -19.29 13.29 11.43
C GLN A 22 -17.99 12.69 11.97
N ALA A 23 -17.74 12.76 13.29
CA ALA A 23 -16.57 12.13 13.91
C ALA A 23 -16.59 10.59 13.79
N VAL A 24 -17.77 9.97 13.91
CA VAL A 24 -17.95 8.51 13.72
C VAL A 24 -17.86 8.13 12.24
N ALA A 25 -18.35 8.96 11.31
CA ALA A 25 -18.18 8.74 9.87
C ALA A 25 -16.71 8.90 9.43
N LEU A 26 -15.97 9.84 10.01
CA LEU A 26 -14.52 10.02 9.82
C LEU A 26 -13.70 8.90 10.50
N SER A 27 -14.25 8.24 11.52
CA SER A 27 -13.64 7.09 12.19
C SER A 27 -14.11 5.74 11.63
N GLY A 28 -15.01 5.76 10.64
CA GLY A 28 -15.77 4.61 10.12
C GLY A 28 -15.26 4.05 8.79
N SER A 29 -14.20 4.60 8.21
CA SER A 29 -13.45 3.93 7.15
C SER A 29 -12.40 3.00 7.75
N GLY A 30 -12.87 2.03 8.54
CA GLY A 30 -12.09 0.84 8.87
C GLY A 30 -11.97 -0.03 7.63
N GLN A 31 -11.27 0.45 6.59
CA GLN A 31 -10.46 -0.49 5.83
C GLN A 31 -9.49 -1.03 6.88
N SER A 32 -9.47 -2.34 7.07
CA SER A 32 -8.32 -2.96 7.70
C SER A 32 -7.13 -2.53 6.86
N GLU A 33 -6.43 -1.46 7.26
CA GLU A 33 -5.14 -1.12 6.71
C GLU A 33 -4.27 -2.35 7.00
N SER A 34 -4.19 -3.26 6.03
CA SER A 34 -3.04 -4.14 5.95
C SER A 34 -1.87 -3.17 5.92
N ILE A 35 -1.20 -3.02 7.06
CA ILE A 35 -0.08 -2.07 7.19
C ILE A 35 0.91 -2.51 6.13
N GLU A 36 0.93 -1.76 5.04
CA GLU A 36 1.90 -1.93 3.99
C GLU A 36 3.25 -1.56 4.58
N ALA A 37 4.13 -2.54 4.66
CA ALA A 37 5.48 -2.35 5.16
C ALA A 37 6.42 -2.29 3.96
N ILE A 38 6.98 -1.10 3.70
CA ILE A 38 8.15 -0.96 2.85
C ILE A 38 9.33 -1.62 3.58
N LEU A 39 9.83 -2.69 2.97
CA LEU A 39 10.98 -3.45 3.46
C LEU A 39 12.30 -2.90 2.92
N MET A 40 12.26 -2.31 1.73
CA MET A 40 13.41 -1.76 1.03
C MET A 40 12.94 -0.73 -0.01
N GLU A 41 13.72 0.33 -0.18
CA GLU A 41 13.54 1.32 -1.23
C GLU A 41 14.93 1.74 -1.74
N GLU A 42 15.14 1.63 -3.05
CA GLU A 42 16.41 1.96 -3.70
C GLU A 42 16.17 2.71 -5.00
N GLU A 43 17.11 3.58 -5.37
CA GLU A 43 17.08 4.33 -6.62
C GLU A 43 18.36 4.06 -7.43
N TYR A 44 18.18 3.89 -8.74
CA TYR A 44 19.24 3.61 -9.71
C TYR A 44 19.22 4.70 -10.78
N GLU A 45 20.40 5.19 -11.16
CA GLU A 45 20.53 6.09 -12.30
C GLU A 45 20.21 5.34 -13.61
N GLY A 46 19.40 5.97 -14.46
CA GLY A 46 18.98 5.43 -15.74
C GLY A 46 17.82 4.43 -15.68
N GLN A 47 17.43 3.97 -16.86
CA GLN A 47 16.47 2.89 -17.02
C GLN A 47 17.17 1.53 -16.88
N LEU A 48 16.73 0.72 -15.92
CA LEU A 48 17.18 -0.67 -15.82
C LEU A 48 16.56 -1.52 -16.93
N SER A 49 17.38 -2.38 -17.52
CA SER A 49 16.93 -3.39 -18.48
C SER A 49 16.06 -4.45 -17.80
N LYS A 50 15.29 -5.18 -18.60
CA LYS A 50 14.44 -6.26 -18.09
C LYS A 50 15.28 -7.33 -17.39
N GLU A 51 16.42 -7.68 -17.97
CA GLU A 51 17.33 -8.70 -17.42
C GLU A 51 17.91 -8.27 -16.06
N GLU A 52 18.23 -6.99 -15.88
CA GLU A 52 18.69 -6.43 -14.60
C GLU A 52 17.58 -6.49 -13.54
N LEU A 53 16.35 -6.13 -13.91
CA LEU A 53 15.19 -6.18 -13.02
C LEU A 53 14.86 -7.63 -12.60
N GLU A 54 14.92 -8.58 -13.54
CA GLU A 54 14.70 -10.00 -13.26
C GLU A 54 15.80 -10.58 -12.35
N ALA A 55 17.07 -10.19 -12.55
CA ALA A 55 18.18 -10.60 -11.71
C ALA A 55 18.03 -10.05 -10.29
N LEU A 56 17.81 -8.73 -10.15
CA LEU A 56 17.63 -8.07 -8.85
C LEU A 56 16.45 -8.68 -8.08
N THR A 57 15.32 -8.88 -8.76
CA THR A 57 14.13 -9.51 -8.15
C THR A 57 14.44 -10.93 -7.67
N SER A 58 15.19 -11.71 -8.46
CA SER A 58 15.58 -13.07 -8.10
C SER A 58 16.47 -13.10 -6.85
N GLU A 59 17.39 -12.15 -6.73
CA GLU A 59 18.24 -11.99 -5.54
C GLU A 59 17.42 -11.63 -4.30
N ILE A 60 16.52 -10.66 -4.41
CA ILE A 60 15.61 -10.25 -3.33
C ILE A 60 14.75 -11.45 -2.88
N PHE A 61 14.18 -12.21 -3.83
CA PHE A 61 13.36 -13.36 -3.50
C PHE A 61 14.17 -14.47 -2.84
N ALA A 62 15.40 -14.72 -3.30
CA ALA A 62 16.30 -15.68 -2.65
C ALA A 62 16.62 -15.27 -1.21
N GLU A 63 16.95 -14.00 -0.97
CA GLU A 63 17.24 -13.47 0.37
C GLU A 63 16.05 -13.62 1.31
N LYS A 64 14.84 -13.27 0.83
CA LYS A 64 13.60 -13.38 1.61
C LYS A 64 13.02 -14.81 1.64
N LYS A 65 13.67 -15.80 1.01
CA LYS A 65 13.17 -17.18 0.84
C LYS A 65 11.75 -17.21 0.25
N ALA A 66 11.50 -16.33 -0.70
CA ALA A 66 10.22 -16.22 -1.38
C ALA A 66 10.15 -17.14 -2.61
N GLU A 67 9.00 -17.77 -2.81
CA GLU A 67 8.64 -18.42 -4.07
C GLU A 67 8.01 -17.39 -5.00
N SER A 68 8.49 -17.32 -6.25
CA SER A 68 7.92 -16.41 -7.26
C SER A 68 6.53 -16.89 -7.70
N VAL A 69 5.56 -15.99 -7.65
CA VAL A 69 4.16 -16.30 -7.93
C VAL A 69 3.73 -15.79 -9.31
N GLN A 70 4.16 -14.57 -9.67
CA GLN A 70 3.82 -13.90 -10.94
C GLN A 70 4.67 -12.64 -11.14
N GLY A 71 4.97 -12.30 -12.40
CA GLY A 71 5.54 -11.00 -12.79
C GLY A 71 4.67 -10.33 -13.85
N ILE A 72 4.47 -9.02 -13.74
CA ILE A 72 3.77 -8.16 -14.70
C ILE A 72 4.75 -7.07 -15.15
N THR A 73 4.84 -6.84 -16.45
CA THR A 73 5.65 -5.76 -17.03
C THR A 73 4.78 -4.97 -17.99
N GLY A 74 4.74 -3.64 -17.85
CA GLY A 74 3.98 -2.76 -18.74
C GLY A 74 4.14 -1.28 -18.36
N ASN A 75 4.08 -0.38 -19.34
CA ASN A 75 4.12 1.08 -19.16
C ASN A 75 5.30 1.61 -18.31
N GLY A 76 6.51 1.05 -18.47
CA GLY A 76 7.68 1.48 -17.68
C GLY A 76 7.68 0.96 -16.24
N ILE A 77 6.72 0.12 -15.88
CA ILE A 77 6.60 -0.51 -14.58
C ILE A 77 6.89 -2.01 -14.73
N PHE A 78 7.68 -2.52 -13.79
CA PHE A 78 7.87 -3.95 -13.57
C PHE A 78 7.41 -4.27 -12.16
N SER A 79 6.56 -5.28 -12.00
CA SER A 79 6.05 -5.71 -10.71
C SER A 79 6.13 -7.23 -10.60
N ALA A 80 6.73 -7.72 -9.53
CA ALA A 80 6.84 -9.15 -9.23
C ALA A 80 6.23 -9.44 -7.86
N TYR A 81 5.51 -10.54 -7.78
CA TYR A 81 4.84 -11.02 -6.58
C TYR A 81 5.42 -12.35 -6.15
N GLY A 82 5.56 -12.51 -4.84
CA GLY A 82 6.07 -13.73 -4.23
C GLY A 82 5.42 -14.05 -2.90
N TYR A 83 5.70 -15.26 -2.42
CA TYR A 83 5.33 -15.71 -1.09
C TYR A 83 6.56 -16.11 -0.31
N SER A 84 6.84 -15.41 0.79
CA SER A 84 7.82 -15.79 1.79
C SER A 84 7.13 -16.33 3.05
N PRO A 85 7.53 -17.51 3.56
CA PRO A 85 7.06 -18.00 4.86
C PRO A 85 7.60 -17.17 6.05
N LEU A 86 8.54 -16.24 5.81
CA LEU A 86 9.12 -15.39 6.85
C LEU A 86 8.26 -14.14 7.15
N LEU A 87 7.31 -13.82 6.25
CA LEU A 87 6.46 -12.65 6.39
C LEU A 87 5.08 -13.05 6.95
N PRO A 88 4.63 -12.40 8.05
CA PRO A 88 3.47 -12.87 8.82
C PRO A 88 2.13 -12.60 8.14
N GLN A 89 2.03 -11.54 7.34
CA GLN A 89 0.82 -11.16 6.63
C GLN A 89 0.83 -11.76 5.23
N ASN A 90 -0.34 -12.03 4.65
CA ASN A 90 -0.48 -12.39 3.25
C ASN A 90 -1.87 -12.03 2.74
N VAL A 91 -1.98 -11.83 1.44
CA VAL A 91 -3.22 -11.68 0.70
C VAL A 91 -3.40 -12.86 -0.24
N ILE A 92 -4.65 -13.16 -0.58
CA ILE A 92 -4.98 -14.19 -1.58
C ILE A 92 -5.34 -13.49 -2.87
N SER A 93 -4.55 -13.72 -3.92
CA SER A 93 -4.85 -13.26 -5.28
C SER A 93 -4.91 -14.45 -6.21
N GLU A 94 -6.00 -14.59 -6.98
CA GLU A 94 -6.22 -15.72 -7.91
C GLU A 94 -6.00 -17.11 -7.26
N GLY A 95 -6.34 -17.26 -5.98
CA GLY A 95 -6.17 -18.51 -5.23
C GLY A 95 -4.73 -18.79 -4.75
N LYS A 96 -3.79 -17.88 -5.01
CA LYS A 96 -2.40 -17.95 -4.54
C LYS A 96 -2.17 -16.99 -3.37
N ARG A 97 -1.37 -17.41 -2.39
CA ARG A 97 -0.92 -16.55 -1.29
C ARG A 97 0.21 -15.67 -1.78
N ILE A 98 0.13 -14.38 -1.52
CA ILE A 98 1.14 -13.38 -1.85
C ILE A 98 1.41 -12.55 -0.60
N ASN A 99 2.67 -12.30 -0.31
CA ASN A 99 3.05 -11.40 0.79
C ASN A 99 4.36 -10.66 0.60
N LEU A 100 4.91 -10.72 -0.60
CA LEU A 100 6.07 -9.97 -1.01
C LEU A 100 5.79 -9.42 -2.39
N ASN A 101 6.07 -8.14 -2.58
CA ASN A 101 5.97 -7.48 -3.86
C ASN A 101 7.22 -6.65 -4.10
N VAL A 102 7.81 -6.79 -5.29
CA VAL A 102 8.92 -5.98 -5.78
C VAL A 102 8.36 -5.17 -6.93
N VAL A 103 8.45 -3.85 -6.85
CA VAL A 103 8.00 -2.95 -7.92
C VAL A 103 9.15 -2.06 -8.35
N SER A 104 9.27 -1.89 -9.65
CA SER A 104 10.20 -0.99 -10.31
C SER A 104 9.40 0.00 -11.13
N SER A 105 9.68 1.29 -10.96
CA SER A 105 9.15 2.35 -11.80
C SER A 105 10.29 3.20 -12.36
N TYR A 106 10.29 3.41 -13.68
CA TYR A 106 11.23 4.30 -14.33
C TYR A 106 10.60 5.67 -14.58
N ASN A 107 11.32 6.73 -14.19
CA ASN A 107 10.91 8.11 -14.39
C ASN A 107 11.79 8.75 -15.49
N GLU A 108 11.19 9.02 -16.65
CA GLU A 108 11.85 9.63 -17.82
C GLU A 108 12.33 11.08 -17.59
N GLU A 109 11.67 11.84 -16.71
CA GLU A 109 12.04 13.25 -16.45
C GLU A 109 13.32 13.36 -15.61
N THR A 110 13.49 12.43 -14.68
CA THR A 110 14.63 12.38 -13.76
C THR A 110 15.72 11.40 -14.19
N ASP A 111 15.44 10.57 -15.20
CA ASP A 111 16.29 9.47 -15.67
C ASP A 111 16.69 8.54 -14.51
N THR A 112 15.70 8.12 -13.71
CA THR A 112 15.90 7.32 -12.50
C THR A 112 14.93 6.15 -12.46
N THR A 113 15.43 4.97 -12.08
CA THR A 113 14.60 3.81 -11.75
C THR A 113 14.49 3.65 -10.24
N LYS A 114 13.28 3.65 -9.69
CA LYS A 114 13.02 3.35 -8.28
C LYS A 114 12.60 1.90 -8.12
N ILE A 115 13.18 1.20 -7.15
CA ILE A 115 12.83 -0.15 -6.73
C ILE A 115 12.27 -0.13 -5.32
N ILE A 116 11.06 -0.67 -5.13
CA ILE A 116 10.39 -0.79 -3.84
C ILE A 116 10.11 -2.26 -3.57
N VAL A 117 10.44 -2.72 -2.36
CA VAL A 117 10.07 -4.04 -1.85
C VAL A 117 9.10 -3.86 -0.70
N ALA A 118 7.89 -4.39 -0.84
CA ALA A 118 6.81 -4.22 0.14
C ALA A 118 6.20 -5.56 0.58
N SER A 119 5.52 -5.51 1.73
CA SER A 119 4.69 -6.60 2.24
C SER A 119 3.34 -6.05 2.74
N PRO A 120 2.20 -6.67 2.38
CA PRO A 120 2.07 -7.79 1.44
C PRO A 120 2.17 -7.39 -0.03
N ILE A 121 1.69 -6.20 -0.40
CA ILE A 121 1.68 -5.65 -1.78
C ILE A 121 1.84 -4.13 -1.66
N TYR A 122 2.58 -3.51 -2.58
CA TYR A 122 2.63 -2.05 -2.70
C TYR A 122 1.47 -1.54 -3.56
N ASN A 123 0.60 -0.71 -3.00
CA ASN A 123 -0.66 -0.26 -3.62
C ASN A 123 -0.72 1.26 -3.89
N GLU A 124 0.40 1.93 -4.15
CA GLU A 124 0.31 3.31 -4.65
C GLU A 124 0.12 3.37 -6.16
N ASP A 125 -0.58 4.43 -6.59
CA ASP A 125 -0.73 4.78 -8.00
C ASP A 125 0.64 5.24 -8.56
N TYR A 126 1.00 4.75 -9.75
CA TYR A 126 2.27 5.01 -10.43
C TYR A 126 2.08 5.90 -11.66
#